data_AF-A0A413PMG2-F1
#
_entry.id   AF-A0A413PMG2-F1
#
_cell.length_a   1.000
_cell.length_b   1.000
_cell.length_c   1.000
_cell.angle_alpha   90.00
_cell.angle_beta   90.00
_cell.angle_gamma   90.00
#
_symmetry.space_group_name_H-M   'P 1'
#
loop_
_entity.id
_entity.type
_entity.pdbx_description
1 polymer ?
#
loop_
_entity_poly.entity_id
_entity_poly.type
_entity_poly.pdbx_seq_one_letter_code
_entity_poly.pdbx_strand_id
1 'polypeptide(L)'
;MMRVGITTINQLLALSIDDLESIKNLGQKGYEEIEQTIRNIKVIDKNNLKDKFQESEQQTFLGNDGKRYKDVEISELQLSNRAYNCLKNNGICYLSQLLVKTEDELFQMQNMGKKSVLDVLEQVKKVQLIPIESSDIPESLEQKMCRDLVSEINEIVPIQIKGVYPKLSNLLENIKDINAVDSHDIIVSELYNMVEVNQGLRCFVFQFIEKKEDGVSERRLFEQLPNCLKNKDFFHQFMLDMLQDKCLVLNEENLYEKRYPTVLEYVQNIEDERASRILLLLLDGMTLQDVGKQYNVSRERIRQIKKRYISKAPKLQEDKYAYIFQKYNLLREDFLLGFDNNVATYNYLSMAYKRGNENVEQMLEDPGLSEHEKVCVEKIIYKNYVTLNGERVLKTRSGLSEYLLRTIGKKGITFDEFKELYQMLLEDLGLENNSKFTLMDRGYENKMAASNHVLWKHHKKMRYYNIDSIHTNMMICSKH
;
A
#
# COMPACT_ATOMS: atom_id res chain seq x y z
N MET A 1 -32.02 53.40 -17.27
CA MET A 1 -31.12 54.55 -17.01
C MET A 1 -30.03 54.73 -18.06
N MET A 2 -29.09 53.79 -18.25
CA MET A 2 -28.04 53.95 -19.28
C MET A 2 -28.57 54.16 -20.71
N ARG A 3 -29.70 53.54 -21.07
CA ARG A 3 -30.38 53.73 -22.38
C ARG A 3 -30.91 55.16 -22.61
N VAL A 4 -31.05 55.95 -21.56
CA VAL A 4 -31.53 57.34 -21.57
C VAL A 4 -30.37 58.32 -21.29
N GLY A 5 -29.11 57.85 -21.35
CA GLY A 5 -27.93 58.68 -21.15
C GLY A 5 -27.57 58.99 -19.70
N ILE A 6 -28.26 58.39 -18.71
CA ILE A 6 -27.93 58.55 -17.29
C ILE A 6 -26.90 57.47 -16.92
N THR A 7 -25.64 57.89 -16.74
CA THR A 7 -24.49 57.01 -16.47
C THR A 7 -23.82 57.30 -15.13
N THR A 8 -24.19 58.38 -14.44
CA THR A 8 -23.63 58.75 -13.14
C THR A 8 -24.71 59.01 -12.09
N ILE A 9 -24.37 58.82 -10.81
CA ILE A 9 -25.26 59.10 -9.67
C ILE A 9 -25.64 60.58 -9.61
N ASN A 10 -24.73 61.48 -9.96
CA ASN A 10 -25.00 62.92 -10.00
C ASN A 10 -26.05 63.29 -11.07
N GLN A 11 -26.00 62.65 -12.24
CA GLN A 11 -27.02 62.83 -13.27
C GLN A 11 -28.39 62.32 -12.81
N LEU A 12 -28.42 61.22 -12.05
CA LEU A 12 -29.67 60.66 -11.51
C LEU A 12 -30.29 61.58 -10.43
N LEU A 13 -29.47 62.23 -9.61
CA LEU A 13 -29.92 63.15 -8.56
C LEU A 13 -30.38 64.52 -9.10
N ALA A 14 -30.00 64.88 -10.33
CA ALA A 14 -30.32 66.15 -10.97
C ALA A 14 -31.63 66.13 -11.78
N LEU A 15 -32.28 64.96 -11.93
CA LEU A 15 -33.54 64.82 -12.66
C LEU A 15 -34.71 65.37 -11.85
N SER A 16 -35.59 66.12 -12.51
CA SER A 16 -36.89 66.48 -11.94
C SER A 16 -37.87 65.31 -11.99
N ILE A 17 -38.98 65.42 -11.26
CA ILE A 17 -40.05 64.41 -11.27
C ILE A 17 -40.65 64.27 -12.68
N ASP A 18 -40.80 65.39 -13.38
CA ASP A 18 -41.33 65.43 -14.76
C ASP A 18 -40.39 64.74 -15.76
N ASP A 19 -39.07 64.80 -15.53
CA ASP A 19 -38.08 64.13 -16.38
C ASP A 19 -38.13 62.59 -16.24
N LEU A 20 -38.48 62.09 -15.06
CA LEU A 20 -38.61 60.65 -14.78
C LEU A 20 -39.86 60.04 -15.41
N GLU A 21 -40.98 60.78 -15.47
CA GLU A 21 -42.21 60.33 -16.12
C GLU A 21 -42.10 60.26 -17.65
N SER A 22 -41.18 61.04 -18.23
CA SER A 22 -40.94 61.07 -19.68
C SER A 22 -40.16 59.86 -20.22
N ILE A 23 -39.64 59.00 -19.34
CA ILE A 23 -38.85 57.82 -19.72
C ILE A 23 -39.77 56.72 -20.26
N LYS A 24 -39.78 56.55 -21.59
CA LYS A 24 -40.52 55.46 -22.27
C LYS A 24 -40.14 54.09 -21.69
N ASN A 25 -41.18 53.28 -21.39
CA ASN A 25 -41.10 51.93 -20.81
C ASN A 25 -40.66 51.87 -19.34
N LEU A 26 -40.71 52.98 -18.59
CA LEU A 26 -40.60 52.95 -17.14
C LEU A 26 -42.00 52.75 -16.53
N GLY A 27 -42.28 51.55 -16.02
CA GLY A 27 -43.54 51.25 -15.32
C GLY A 27 -43.53 51.76 -13.88
N GLN A 28 -44.71 51.83 -13.25
CA GLN A 28 -44.92 52.38 -11.90
C GLN A 28 -43.96 51.82 -10.82
N LYS A 29 -43.69 50.51 -10.84
CA LYS A 29 -42.70 49.88 -9.92
C LYS A 29 -41.27 50.39 -10.12
N GLY A 30 -40.89 50.67 -11.36
CA GLY A 30 -39.56 51.20 -11.66
C GLY A 30 -39.39 52.62 -11.10
N TYR A 31 -40.44 53.44 -11.18
CA TYR A 31 -40.46 54.77 -10.58
C TYR A 31 -40.26 54.71 -9.06
N GLU A 32 -41.03 53.85 -8.38
CA GLU A 32 -40.94 53.65 -6.92
C GLU A 32 -39.54 53.22 -6.48
N GLU A 33 -38.89 52.31 -7.22
CA GLU A 33 -37.52 51.87 -6.92
C GLU A 33 -36.49 53.00 -7.08
N ILE A 34 -36.62 53.82 -8.13
CA ILE A 34 -35.72 54.94 -8.37
C ILE A 34 -35.91 56.02 -7.30
N GLU A 35 -37.16 56.34 -6.95
CA GLU A 35 -37.48 57.32 -5.92
C GLU A 35 -36.95 56.88 -4.55
N GLN A 36 -37.14 55.61 -4.19
CA GLN A 36 -36.62 55.05 -2.95
C GLN A 36 -35.09 55.06 -2.91
N THR A 37 -34.45 54.80 -4.05
CA THR A 37 -32.98 54.84 -4.16
C THR A 37 -32.45 56.27 -4.01
N ILE A 38 -33.12 57.27 -4.62
CA ILE A 38 -32.77 58.69 -4.45
C ILE A 38 -32.98 59.14 -3.01
N ARG A 39 -34.07 58.72 -2.34
CA ARG A 39 -34.28 59.00 -0.91
C ARG A 39 -33.20 58.38 -0.05
N ASN A 40 -32.85 57.11 -0.27
CA ASN A 40 -31.77 56.46 0.47
C ASN A 40 -30.42 57.17 0.28
N ILE A 41 -30.14 57.69 -0.92
CA ILE A 41 -28.92 58.45 -1.21
C ILE A 41 -28.95 59.84 -0.55
N LYS A 42 -30.11 60.53 -0.54
CA LYS A 42 -30.27 61.85 0.12
C LYS A 42 -30.26 61.76 1.66
N VAL A 43 -30.67 60.62 2.23
CA VAL A 43 -30.61 60.34 3.68
C VAL A 43 -29.18 60.08 4.17
N ILE A 44 -28.26 59.74 3.27
CA ILE A 44 -26.82 59.71 3.57
C ILE A 44 -26.30 61.15 3.58
N ASP A 45 -26.67 61.88 4.63
CA ASP A 45 -26.22 63.23 4.90
C ASP A 45 -24.71 63.22 5.25
N LYS A 46 -24.02 64.30 4.90
CA LYS A 46 -22.56 64.50 4.89
C LYS A 46 -21.84 64.28 6.23
N ASN A 47 -22.56 63.94 7.29
CA ASN A 47 -22.04 63.73 8.63
C ASN A 47 -21.69 62.26 8.96
N ASN A 48 -22.09 61.27 8.15
CA ASN A 48 -21.77 59.85 8.38
C ASN A 48 -20.51 59.34 7.65
N LEU A 49 -19.72 60.23 7.05
CA LEU A 49 -18.50 59.87 6.31
C LEU A 49 -17.22 59.92 7.16
N LYS A 50 -17.29 60.30 8.45
CA LYS A 50 -16.12 60.40 9.33
C LYS A 50 -15.99 59.30 10.39
N ASP A 51 -17.06 58.54 10.68
CA ASP A 51 -17.05 57.49 11.72
C ASP A 51 -16.97 56.05 11.18
N LYS A 52 -16.60 55.86 9.90
CA LYS A 52 -16.33 54.54 9.30
C LYS A 52 -14.87 54.31 8.86
N PHE A 53 -13.96 55.21 9.23
CA PHE A 53 -12.51 55.02 9.06
C PHE A 53 -11.81 54.73 10.40
N GLN A 54 -12.47 53.98 11.28
CA GLN A 54 -11.78 53.26 12.36
C GLN A 54 -11.61 51.81 11.90
N GLU A 55 -10.34 51.46 11.64
CA GLU A 55 -9.75 50.12 11.55
C GLU A 55 -10.67 49.00 11.06
N SER A 56 -10.59 48.68 9.77
CA SER A 56 -10.99 47.34 9.32
C SER A 56 -10.07 46.33 10.01
N GLU A 57 -10.56 45.59 11.00
CA GLU A 57 -9.97 44.31 11.38
C GLU A 57 -9.88 43.47 10.09
N GLN A 58 -8.68 43.32 9.53
CA GLN A 58 -8.48 42.49 8.35
C GLN A 58 -8.81 41.05 8.77
N GLN A 59 -9.88 40.47 8.22
CA GLN A 59 -10.24 39.07 8.44
C GLN A 59 -9.04 38.20 8.02
N THR A 60 -8.52 37.37 8.93
CA THR A 60 -7.37 36.48 8.67
C THR A 60 -7.74 35.04 8.92
N PHE A 61 -7.04 34.11 8.27
CA PHE A 61 -7.19 32.68 8.56
C PHE A 61 -5.83 31.97 8.58
N LEU A 62 -5.79 30.82 9.26
CA LEU A 62 -4.62 29.95 9.27
C LEU A 62 -4.69 28.98 8.08
N GLY A 63 -3.68 29.01 7.22
CA GLY A 63 -3.57 28.14 6.05
C GLY A 63 -3.11 26.73 6.41
N ASN A 64 -3.19 25.83 5.42
CA ASN A 64 -2.74 24.44 5.54
C ASN A 64 -1.21 24.28 5.56
N ASP A 65 -0.45 25.36 5.56
CA ASP A 65 1.00 25.40 5.79
C ASP A 65 1.36 26.03 7.14
N GLY A 66 0.36 26.29 8.01
CA GLY A 66 0.57 26.92 9.31
C GLY A 66 0.79 28.43 9.25
N LYS A 67 0.77 29.07 8.07
CA LYS A 67 0.92 30.53 7.97
C LYS A 67 -0.41 31.24 8.09
N ARG A 68 -0.38 32.46 8.61
CA ARG A 68 -1.56 33.33 8.65
C ARG A 68 -1.68 34.07 7.32
N TYR A 69 -2.86 34.02 6.73
CA TYR A 69 -3.19 34.68 5.48
C TYR A 69 -4.29 35.70 5.68
N LYS A 70 -4.27 36.73 4.84
CA LYS A 70 -5.45 37.58 4.67
C LYS A 70 -6.56 36.75 4.03
N ASP A 71 -7.72 36.75 4.67
CA ASP A 71 -8.88 36.08 4.12
C ASP A 71 -9.45 36.90 2.97
N VAL A 72 -9.98 36.21 1.98
CA VAL A 72 -10.48 36.80 0.73
C VAL A 72 -11.99 36.64 0.73
N GLU A 73 -12.73 37.73 0.55
CA GLU A 73 -14.19 37.63 0.42
C GLU A 73 -14.55 36.86 -0.86
N ILE A 74 -15.63 36.07 -0.80
CA ILE A 74 -16.13 35.38 -2.01
C ILE A 74 -16.59 36.36 -3.10
N SER A 75 -16.80 37.64 -2.75
CA SER A 75 -17.12 38.74 -3.67
C SER A 75 -15.93 39.12 -4.56
N GLU A 76 -14.72 38.90 -4.08
CA GLU A 76 -13.47 39.13 -4.80
C GLU A 76 -13.09 37.94 -5.68
N LEU A 77 -13.65 36.76 -5.39
CA LEU A 77 -13.56 35.60 -6.27
C LEU A 77 -14.42 35.87 -7.52
N GLN A 78 -13.83 35.74 -8.71
CA GLN A 78 -14.51 35.94 -10.00
C GLN A 78 -15.48 34.77 -10.32
N LEU A 79 -16.36 34.46 -9.39
CA LEU A 79 -17.37 33.41 -9.47
C LEU A 79 -18.52 33.84 -10.37
N SER A 80 -19.17 32.87 -10.99
CA SER A 80 -20.47 33.09 -11.63
C SER A 80 -21.51 33.57 -10.61
N ASN A 81 -22.43 34.44 -11.03
CA ASN A 81 -23.52 34.95 -10.18
C ASN A 81 -24.29 33.81 -9.45
N ARG A 82 -24.43 32.66 -10.10
CA ARG A 82 -25.07 31.48 -9.50
C ARG A 82 -24.21 30.90 -8.38
N ALA A 83 -22.91 30.68 -8.61
CA ALA A 83 -22.00 30.17 -7.58
C ALA A 83 -21.90 31.14 -6.40
N TYR A 84 -21.68 32.43 -6.65
CA TYR A 84 -21.63 33.47 -5.61
C TYR A 84 -22.89 33.49 -4.74
N ASN A 85 -24.07 33.54 -5.37
CA ASN A 85 -25.33 33.57 -4.63
C ASN A 85 -25.59 32.28 -3.85
N CYS A 86 -25.20 31.12 -4.38
CA CYS A 86 -25.33 29.86 -3.66
C CYS A 86 -24.44 29.84 -2.41
N LEU A 87 -23.17 30.24 -2.53
CA LEU A 87 -22.25 30.32 -1.38
C LEU A 87 -22.77 31.30 -0.33
N LYS A 88 -23.14 32.52 -0.75
CA LYS A 88 -23.65 33.56 0.13
C LYS A 88 -24.92 33.14 0.88
N ASN A 89 -25.87 32.50 0.18
CA ASN A 89 -27.10 32.01 0.79
C ASN A 89 -26.88 30.85 1.78
N ASN A 90 -25.77 30.12 1.65
CA ASN A 90 -25.35 29.09 2.60
C ASN A 90 -24.42 29.64 3.70
N GLY A 91 -24.31 30.97 3.85
CA GLY A 91 -23.52 31.63 4.89
C GLY A 91 -22.01 31.60 4.66
N ILE A 92 -21.57 31.28 3.44
CA ILE A 92 -20.16 31.28 3.05
C ILE A 92 -19.85 32.65 2.44
N CYS A 93 -19.12 33.47 3.20
CA CYS A 93 -18.75 34.84 2.84
C CYS A 93 -17.25 34.98 2.53
N TYR A 94 -16.42 34.05 3.02
CA TYR A 94 -14.96 34.11 2.90
C TYR A 94 -14.36 32.83 2.32
N LEU A 95 -13.18 32.95 1.72
CA LEU A 95 -12.42 31.85 1.13
C LEU A 95 -12.02 30.82 2.18
N SER A 96 -11.64 31.24 3.39
CA SER A 96 -11.28 30.31 4.48
C SER A 96 -12.39 29.29 4.78
N GLN A 97 -13.65 29.73 4.77
CA GLN A 97 -14.83 28.91 5.00
C GLN A 97 -15.05 27.90 3.87
N LEU A 98 -14.70 28.29 2.64
CA LEU A 98 -14.79 27.46 1.46
C LEU A 98 -13.69 26.38 1.46
N LEU A 99 -12.47 26.71 1.90
CA LEU A 99 -11.33 25.79 1.98
C LEU A 99 -11.49 24.66 3.01
N VAL A 100 -12.51 24.69 3.87
CA VAL A 100 -12.84 23.57 4.79
C VAL A 100 -13.77 22.56 4.11
N LYS A 101 -14.44 22.93 3.02
CA LYS A 101 -15.49 22.11 2.40
C LYS A 101 -14.93 21.12 1.40
N THR A 102 -15.42 19.87 1.45
CA THR A 102 -15.11 18.87 0.44
C THR A 102 -15.92 19.12 -0.84
N GLU A 103 -15.48 18.54 -1.95
CA GLU A 103 -16.25 18.62 -3.21
C GLU A 103 -17.66 18.03 -3.04
N ASP A 104 -17.79 16.90 -2.35
CA ASP A 104 -19.09 16.27 -2.07
C ASP A 104 -20.00 17.16 -1.22
N GLU A 105 -19.44 17.85 -0.22
CA GLU A 105 -20.20 18.81 0.59
C GLU A 105 -20.70 20.00 -0.24
N LEU A 106 -19.92 20.48 -1.21
CA LEU A 106 -20.36 21.52 -2.14
C LEU A 106 -21.52 21.04 -3.02
N PHE A 107 -21.49 19.78 -3.47
CA PHE A 107 -22.58 19.19 -4.25
C PHE A 107 -23.89 19.03 -3.45
N GLN A 108 -23.81 18.90 -2.13
CA GLN A 108 -24.98 18.78 -1.26
C GLN A 108 -25.62 20.14 -0.91
N MET A 109 -24.97 21.27 -1.23
CA MET A 109 -25.50 22.59 -0.93
C MET A 109 -26.76 22.90 -1.74
N GLN A 110 -27.72 23.54 -1.08
CA GLN A 110 -28.99 23.90 -1.71
C GLN A 110 -28.76 24.79 -2.93
N ASN A 111 -29.36 24.42 -4.07
CA ASN A 111 -29.28 25.11 -5.37
C ASN A 111 -27.91 25.09 -6.06
N MET A 112 -26.93 24.36 -5.51
CA MET A 112 -25.61 24.18 -6.11
C MET A 112 -25.67 23.12 -7.22
N GLY A 113 -25.30 23.51 -8.45
CA GLY A 113 -25.24 22.59 -9.60
C GLY A 113 -23.81 22.25 -9.99
N LYS A 114 -23.61 21.15 -10.72
CA LYS A 114 -22.27 20.69 -11.18
C LYS A 114 -21.40 21.78 -11.80
N LYS A 115 -21.99 22.65 -12.63
CA LYS A 115 -21.28 23.75 -13.26
C LYS A 115 -20.83 24.83 -12.27
N SER A 116 -21.62 25.07 -11.22
CA SER A 116 -21.28 26.01 -10.15
C SER A 116 -20.19 25.45 -9.24
N VAL A 117 -20.22 24.15 -8.92
CA VAL A 117 -19.14 23.50 -8.16
C VAL A 117 -17.82 23.58 -8.92
N LEU A 118 -17.81 23.25 -10.23
CA LEU A 118 -16.60 23.35 -11.04
C LEU A 118 -16.05 24.78 -11.12
N ASP A 119 -16.93 25.77 -11.29
CA ASP A 119 -16.57 27.19 -11.28
C ASP A 119 -15.93 27.60 -9.95
N VAL A 120 -16.52 27.20 -8.82
CA VAL A 120 -15.95 27.41 -7.48
C VAL A 120 -14.56 26.80 -7.37
N LEU A 121 -14.39 25.53 -7.72
CA LEU A 121 -13.10 24.84 -7.64
C LEU A 121 -12.04 25.47 -8.56
N GLU A 122 -12.43 25.94 -9.74
CA GLU A 122 -11.53 26.60 -10.68
C GLU A 122 -11.07 27.96 -10.17
N GLN A 123 -11.99 28.78 -9.64
CA GLN A 123 -11.63 30.09 -9.11
C GLN A 123 -10.81 30.00 -7.83
N VAL A 124 -11.11 29.06 -6.93
CA VAL A 124 -10.32 28.82 -5.71
C VAL A 124 -8.86 28.47 -6.05
N LYS A 125 -8.63 27.67 -7.10
CA LYS A 125 -7.26 27.33 -7.56
C LYS A 125 -6.46 28.53 -8.08
N LYS A 126 -7.14 29.59 -8.52
CA LYS A 126 -6.50 30.80 -9.07
C LYS A 126 -6.14 31.81 -7.97
N VAL A 127 -6.67 31.65 -6.76
CA VAL A 127 -6.38 32.58 -5.66
C VAL A 127 -4.95 32.41 -5.21
N GLN A 128 -4.19 33.50 -5.20
CA GLN A 128 -2.92 33.58 -4.51
C GLN A 128 -3.17 34.12 -3.10
N LEU A 129 -2.92 33.29 -2.10
CA LEU A 129 -3.04 33.70 -0.71
C LEU A 129 -1.88 34.63 -0.34
N ILE A 130 -2.19 35.76 0.28
CA ILE A 130 -1.20 36.74 0.73
C ILE A 130 -0.84 36.42 2.19
N PRO A 131 0.36 35.90 2.46
CA PRO A 131 0.79 35.65 3.82
C PRO A 131 0.94 36.99 4.56
N ILE A 132 0.52 37.02 5.82
CA ILE A 132 0.77 38.13 6.72
C ILE A 132 2.17 37.90 7.29
N GLU A 133 3.15 38.68 6.82
CA GLU A 133 4.49 38.61 7.39
C GLU A 133 4.45 39.00 8.86
N SER A 134 5.22 38.27 9.67
CA SER A 134 5.25 38.32 11.15
C SER A 134 5.71 39.66 11.76
N SER A 135 5.83 40.73 10.97
CA SER A 135 6.29 42.05 11.43
C SER A 135 5.18 42.90 12.05
N ASP A 136 3.90 42.63 11.76
CA ASP A 136 2.82 43.60 12.01
C ASP A 136 1.83 43.18 13.12
N ILE A 137 1.96 41.97 13.68
CA ILE A 137 1.17 41.47 14.81
C ILE A 137 2.15 40.93 15.86
N PRO A 138 2.14 41.41 17.11
CA PRO A 138 2.93 40.80 18.19
C PRO A 138 2.49 39.35 18.38
N GLU A 139 3.26 38.40 17.87
CA GLU A 139 3.03 36.97 18.06
C GLU A 139 3.64 36.56 19.40
N SER A 140 2.85 35.88 20.24
CA SER A 140 3.37 35.35 21.50
C SER A 140 4.38 34.23 21.26
N LEU A 141 5.22 33.92 22.26
CA LEU A 141 6.19 32.83 22.16
C LEU A 141 5.48 31.50 21.88
N GLU A 142 4.34 31.27 22.53
CA GLU A 142 3.50 30.09 22.41
C GLU A 142 2.91 29.96 21.01
N GLN A 143 2.42 31.06 20.44
CA GLN A 143 1.85 31.09 19.08
C GLN A 143 2.92 30.78 18.02
N LYS A 144 4.12 31.34 18.19
CA LYS A 144 5.27 31.05 17.33
C LYS A 144 5.65 29.57 17.44
N MET A 145 5.77 29.03 18.65
CA MET A 145 6.09 27.62 18.86
C MET A 145 5.02 26.69 18.27
N CYS A 146 3.74 27.01 18.46
CA CYS A 146 2.63 26.24 17.90
C CYS A 146 2.73 26.19 16.36
N ARG A 147 2.99 27.34 15.73
CA ARG A 147 3.19 27.41 14.28
C ARG A 147 4.38 26.56 13.83
N ASP A 148 5.52 26.72 14.49
CA ASP A 148 6.76 26.06 14.10
C ASP A 148 6.62 24.53 14.22
N LEU A 149 6.01 24.03 15.30
CA LEU A 149 5.70 22.60 15.48
C LEU A 149 4.75 22.06 14.41
N VAL A 150 3.64 22.76 14.15
CA VAL A 150 2.66 22.33 13.14
C VAL A 150 3.27 22.32 11.74
N SER A 151 4.09 23.33 11.42
CA SER A 151 4.85 23.40 10.17
C SER A 151 5.79 22.20 10.03
N GLU A 152 6.59 21.92 11.06
CA GLU A 152 7.53 20.79 11.06
C GLU A 152 6.83 19.45 10.88
N ILE A 153 5.70 19.22 11.55
CA ILE A 153 4.92 17.99 11.40
C ILE A 153 4.41 17.87 9.96
N ASN A 154 3.77 18.92 9.43
CA ASN A 154 3.08 18.88 8.14
C ASN A 154 4.03 18.72 6.94
N GLU A 155 5.31 19.06 7.07
CA GLU A 155 6.32 18.83 6.02
C GLU A 155 6.57 17.35 5.72
N ILE A 156 6.42 16.48 6.74
CA ILE A 156 6.77 15.06 6.64
C ILE A 156 5.52 14.18 6.84
N VAL A 157 4.67 14.56 7.79
CA VAL A 157 3.49 13.82 8.21
C VAL A 157 2.26 14.60 7.73
N PRO A 158 1.48 14.08 6.77
CA PRO A 158 0.34 14.81 6.24
C PRO A 158 -0.77 14.94 7.29
N ILE A 159 -0.99 16.15 7.82
CA ILE A 159 -1.96 16.41 8.90
C ILE A 159 -3.02 17.44 8.53
N GLN A 160 -4.20 17.32 9.16
CA GLN A 160 -5.26 18.32 9.07
C GLN A 160 -5.02 19.45 10.09
N ILE A 161 -4.30 20.50 9.69
CA ILE A 161 -3.87 21.60 10.58
C ILE A 161 -5.02 22.23 11.39
N LYS A 162 -6.20 22.36 10.78
CA LYS A 162 -7.39 22.95 11.44
C LYS A 162 -7.80 22.21 12.74
N GLY A 163 -7.54 20.91 12.82
CA GLY A 163 -7.83 20.11 14.01
C GLY A 163 -6.69 20.10 15.04
N VAL A 164 -5.44 20.30 14.58
CA VAL A 164 -4.24 20.24 15.42
C VAL A 164 -3.95 21.58 16.09
N TYR A 165 -3.95 22.68 15.31
CA TYR A 165 -3.47 23.99 15.78
C TYR A 165 -4.23 24.51 17.01
N PRO A 166 -5.58 24.49 17.08
CA PRO A 166 -6.29 25.00 18.25
C PRO A 166 -6.01 24.18 19.52
N LYS A 167 -5.88 22.85 19.39
CA LYS A 167 -5.59 21.95 20.52
C LYS A 167 -4.18 22.19 21.03
N LEU A 168 -3.21 22.29 20.13
CA LEU A 168 -1.81 22.53 20.48
C LEU A 168 -1.60 23.94 21.06
N SER A 169 -2.25 24.96 20.50
CA SER A 169 -2.18 26.34 21.04
C SER A 169 -2.67 26.37 22.48
N ASN A 170 -3.84 25.78 22.75
CA ASN A 170 -4.39 25.70 24.10
C ASN A 170 -3.46 24.91 25.05
N LEU A 171 -2.85 23.81 24.58
CA LEU A 171 -1.88 23.07 25.39
C LEU A 171 -0.69 23.96 25.78
N LEU A 172 -0.08 24.64 24.80
CA LEU A 172 1.11 25.46 25.00
C LEU A 172 0.83 26.66 25.93
N GLU A 173 -0.35 27.27 25.83
CA GLU A 173 -0.79 28.35 26.73
C GLU A 173 -0.93 27.89 28.20
N ASN A 174 -1.21 26.59 28.42
CA ASN A 174 -1.37 26.02 29.76
C ASN A 174 -0.08 25.46 30.37
N ILE A 175 1.01 25.38 29.60
CA ILE A 175 2.31 24.90 30.10
C ILE A 175 3.03 26.04 30.83
N LYS A 176 3.24 25.86 32.14
CA LYS A 176 3.84 26.88 33.02
C LYS A 176 5.29 27.23 32.69
N ASP A 177 6.07 26.24 32.25
CA ASP A 177 7.46 26.41 31.81
C ASP A 177 7.71 25.51 30.60
N ILE A 178 7.67 26.10 29.41
CA ILE A 178 7.79 25.38 28.14
C ILE A 178 9.19 24.80 27.95
N ASN A 179 10.21 25.34 28.65
CA ASN A 179 11.59 24.88 28.54
C ASN A 179 11.96 23.77 29.53
N ALA A 180 11.03 23.37 30.42
CA ALA A 180 11.25 22.24 31.32
C ALA A 180 11.29 20.93 30.52
N VAL A 181 12.16 20.00 30.93
CA VAL A 181 12.31 18.68 30.25
C VAL A 181 10.98 17.92 30.22
N ASP A 182 10.21 17.98 31.30
CA ASP A 182 8.90 17.33 31.41
C ASP A 182 7.87 17.89 30.41
N SER A 183 8.02 19.15 29.99
CA SER A 183 7.11 19.81 29.06
C SER A 183 7.23 19.24 27.64
N HIS A 184 8.42 18.78 27.24
CA HIS A 184 8.61 18.16 25.92
C HIS A 184 7.84 16.84 25.83
N ASP A 185 7.98 15.95 26.82
CA ASP A 185 7.29 14.66 26.82
C ASP A 185 5.77 14.83 26.93
N ILE A 186 5.28 15.85 27.64
CA ILE A 186 3.85 16.21 27.66
C ILE A 186 3.37 16.62 26.26
N ILE A 187 4.11 17.49 25.57
CA ILE A 187 3.76 17.94 24.21
C ILE A 187 3.75 16.75 23.24
N VAL A 188 4.79 15.92 23.26
CA VAL A 188 4.89 14.75 22.38
C VAL A 188 3.75 13.77 22.66
N SER A 189 3.49 13.45 23.93
CA SER A 189 2.37 12.60 24.33
C SER A 189 1.04 13.12 23.79
N GLU A 190 0.76 14.41 23.97
CA GLU A 190 -0.48 15.01 23.48
C GLU A 190 -0.57 14.96 21.96
N LEU A 191 0.53 15.24 21.24
CA LEU A 191 0.58 15.14 19.78
C LEU A 191 0.23 13.73 19.29
N TYR A 192 0.78 12.67 19.88
CA TYR A 192 0.44 11.28 19.51
C TYR A 192 -1.03 10.92 19.79
N ASN A 193 -1.65 11.55 20.79
CA ASN A 193 -3.06 11.37 21.14
C ASN A 193 -4.03 12.17 20.26
N MET A 194 -3.54 13.16 19.51
CA MET A 194 -4.38 13.90 18.57
C MET A 194 -4.77 13.01 17.38
N VAL A 195 -6.07 12.83 17.16
CA VAL A 195 -6.63 12.00 16.08
C VAL A 195 -6.05 12.38 14.72
N GLU A 196 -5.91 13.67 14.44
CA GLU A 196 -5.40 14.20 13.18
C GLU A 196 -3.91 13.86 12.96
N VAL A 197 -3.10 13.92 14.02
CA VAL A 197 -1.67 13.56 13.98
C VAL A 197 -1.51 12.05 13.86
N ASN A 198 -2.28 11.26 14.62
CA ASN A 198 -2.27 9.80 14.55
C ASN A 198 -2.64 9.29 13.14
N GLN A 199 -3.68 9.86 12.53
CA GLN A 199 -4.05 9.55 11.15
C GLN A 199 -2.94 9.92 10.16
N GLY A 200 -2.32 11.10 10.34
CA GLY A 200 -1.17 11.53 9.54
C GLY A 200 0.01 10.57 9.66
N LEU A 201 0.34 10.13 10.88
CA LEU A 201 1.41 9.17 11.16
C LEU A 201 1.15 7.82 10.50
N ARG A 202 -0.09 7.32 10.51
CA ARG A 202 -0.46 6.08 9.79
C ARG A 202 -0.22 6.22 8.29
N CYS A 203 -0.65 7.34 7.71
CA CYS A 203 -0.39 7.65 6.30
C CYS A 203 1.10 7.71 6.00
N PHE A 204 1.88 8.38 6.85
CA PHE A 204 3.34 8.43 6.75
C PHE A 204 3.95 7.02 6.74
N VAL A 205 3.60 6.15 7.70
CA VAL A 205 4.12 4.77 7.75
C VAL A 205 3.77 4.00 6.49
N PHE A 206 2.51 4.07 6.02
CA PHE A 206 2.12 3.39 4.78
C PHE A 206 2.85 3.91 3.55
N GLN A 207 3.09 5.21 3.43
CA GLN A 207 3.87 5.77 2.32
C GLN A 207 5.31 5.25 2.27
N PHE A 208 5.90 4.94 3.42
CA PHE A 208 7.23 4.35 3.48
C PHE A 208 7.21 2.86 3.13
N ILE A 209 6.22 2.12 3.64
CA ILE A 209 6.05 0.69 3.33
C ILE A 209 5.75 0.50 1.84
N GLU A 210 4.89 1.31 1.24
CA GLU A 210 4.52 1.18 -0.18
C GLU A 210 5.69 1.45 -1.14
N LYS A 211 6.74 2.13 -0.69
CA LYS A 211 7.98 2.36 -1.47
C LYS A 211 8.97 1.19 -1.39
N LYS A 212 8.79 0.22 -0.48
CA LYS A 212 9.72 -0.89 -0.25
C LYS A 212 8.99 -2.22 -0.21
N GLU A 213 9.22 -3.06 -1.21
CA GLU A 213 8.55 -4.36 -1.32
C GLU A 213 8.88 -5.30 -0.15
N ASP A 214 10.09 -5.22 0.42
CA ASP A 214 10.56 -6.09 1.51
C ASP A 214 10.23 -5.60 2.93
N GLY A 215 9.43 -4.53 3.06
CA GLY A 215 9.09 -3.91 4.34
C GLY A 215 10.12 -2.90 4.87
N VAL A 216 9.86 -2.39 6.08
CA VAL A 216 10.64 -1.29 6.68
C VAL A 216 10.90 -1.53 8.17
N SER A 217 12.12 -1.30 8.64
CA SER A 217 12.45 -1.39 10.07
C SER A 217 11.96 -0.17 10.85
N GLU A 218 11.61 -0.36 12.13
CA GLU A 218 11.18 0.72 13.02
C GLU A 218 12.17 1.87 13.05
N ARG A 219 13.46 1.53 13.14
CA ARG A 219 14.56 2.49 13.16
C ARG A 219 14.53 3.42 11.96
N ARG A 220 14.29 2.89 10.76
CA ARG A 220 14.23 3.71 9.53
C ARG A 220 13.03 4.63 9.54
N LEU A 221 11.86 4.18 10.02
CA LEU A 221 10.69 5.04 10.15
C LEU A 221 10.96 6.16 11.18
N PHE A 222 11.54 5.81 12.33
CA PHE A 222 11.88 6.75 13.40
C PHE A 222 12.88 7.83 12.95
N GLU A 223 13.90 7.45 12.18
CA GLU A 223 14.88 8.39 11.62
C GLU A 223 14.25 9.45 10.69
N GLN A 224 13.10 9.14 10.09
CA GLN A 224 12.39 10.00 9.14
C GLN A 224 11.30 10.86 9.80
N LEU A 225 11.02 10.70 11.10
CA LEU A 225 10.02 11.51 11.79
C LEU A 225 10.44 12.99 11.93
N PRO A 226 9.47 13.92 12.02
CA PRO A 226 9.68 15.26 12.55
C PRO A 226 10.37 15.21 13.92
N ASN A 227 11.26 16.16 14.24
CA ASN A 227 11.97 16.15 15.51
C ASN A 227 11.02 16.31 16.70
N CYS A 228 9.97 17.11 16.55
CA CYS A 228 8.91 17.24 17.54
C CYS A 228 8.12 15.94 17.83
N LEU A 229 8.26 14.89 17.01
CA LEU A 229 7.65 13.57 17.24
C LEU A 229 8.68 12.48 17.57
N LYS A 230 9.98 12.82 17.66
CA LYS A 230 11.07 11.88 17.96
C LYS A 230 11.14 11.53 19.44
N ASN A 231 10.21 10.72 19.90
CA ASN A 231 10.30 10.01 21.17
C ASN A 231 10.17 8.50 20.91
N LYS A 232 11.16 7.72 21.34
CA LYS A 232 11.24 6.28 21.03
C LYS A 232 10.08 5.50 21.65
N ASP A 233 9.70 5.84 22.88
CA ASP A 233 8.69 5.08 23.62
C ASP A 233 7.30 5.33 23.03
N PHE A 234 6.96 6.60 22.74
CA PHE A 234 5.70 6.92 22.08
C PHE A 234 5.61 6.38 20.66
N PHE A 235 6.69 6.45 19.88
CA PHE A 235 6.68 5.90 18.52
C PHE A 235 6.59 4.37 18.54
N HIS A 236 7.30 3.70 19.44
CA HIS A 236 7.22 2.25 19.59
C HIS A 236 5.79 1.84 19.98
N GLN A 237 5.18 2.52 20.94
CA GLN A 237 3.79 2.26 21.33
C GLN A 237 2.82 2.48 20.15
N PHE A 238 3.00 3.56 19.38
CA PHE A 238 2.21 3.80 18.16
C PHE A 238 2.33 2.65 17.14
N MET A 239 3.54 2.10 16.94
CA MET A 239 3.75 0.95 16.05
C MET A 239 3.08 -0.32 16.60
N LEU A 240 3.13 -0.55 17.92
CA LEU A 240 2.40 -1.65 18.57
C LEU A 240 0.89 -1.52 18.37
N ASP A 241 0.34 -0.31 18.49
CA ASP A 241 -1.09 -0.06 18.25
C ASP A 241 -1.47 -0.38 16.79
N MET A 242 -0.62 -0.03 15.81
CA MET A 242 -0.84 -0.39 14.41
C MET A 242 -0.81 -1.91 14.15
N LEU A 243 0.01 -2.67 14.89
CA LEU A 243 0.00 -4.13 14.87
C LEU A 243 -1.28 -4.70 15.49
N GLN A 244 -1.72 -4.13 16.63
CA GLN A 244 -2.94 -4.54 17.32
C GLN A 244 -4.20 -4.28 16.48
N ASP A 245 -4.24 -3.15 15.78
CA ASP A 245 -5.29 -2.81 14.82
C ASP A 245 -5.26 -3.69 13.56
N LYS A 246 -4.30 -4.61 13.47
CA LYS A 246 -4.07 -5.49 12.32
C LYS A 246 -3.98 -4.70 11.02
N CYS A 247 -3.31 -3.56 11.07
CA CYS A 247 -2.97 -2.75 9.90
C CYS A 247 -1.57 -3.11 9.37
N LEU A 248 -0.70 -3.56 10.27
CA LEU A 248 0.67 -4.01 9.98
C LEU A 248 0.89 -5.45 10.43
N VAL A 249 1.95 -6.05 9.89
CA VAL A 249 2.55 -7.31 10.36
C VAL A 249 4.07 -7.19 10.33
N LEU A 250 4.76 -8.02 11.11
CA LEU A 250 6.20 -8.22 11.00
C LEU A 250 6.46 -9.42 10.08
N ASN A 251 7.36 -9.24 9.12
CA ASN A 251 7.83 -10.33 8.27
C ASN A 251 8.92 -11.17 8.96
N GLU A 252 9.45 -12.16 8.25
CA GLU A 252 10.46 -13.10 8.77
C GLU A 252 11.80 -12.41 9.12
N GLU A 253 12.04 -11.21 8.59
CA GLU A 253 13.21 -10.38 8.89
C GLU A 253 12.93 -9.33 9.99
N ASN A 254 11.78 -9.39 10.67
CA ASN A 254 11.30 -8.39 11.64
C ASN A 254 11.16 -6.98 11.05
N LEU A 255 10.80 -6.88 9.77
CA LEU A 255 10.45 -5.63 9.11
C LEU A 255 8.93 -5.48 9.07
N TYR A 256 8.45 -4.23 9.23
CA TYR A 256 7.03 -3.92 9.14
C TYR A 256 6.55 -3.93 7.69
N GLU A 257 5.46 -4.65 7.47
CA GLU A 257 4.74 -4.73 6.20
C GLU A 257 3.26 -4.40 6.40
N LYS A 258 2.62 -3.98 5.30
CA LYS A 258 1.18 -3.78 5.27
C LYS A 258 0.48 -5.12 5.38
N ARG A 259 -0.44 -5.24 6.33
CA ARG A 259 -1.26 -6.46 6.44
C ARG A 259 -2.32 -6.46 5.34
N TYR A 260 -2.38 -7.56 4.60
CA TYR A 260 -3.48 -7.87 3.69
C TYR A 260 -4.37 -8.95 4.31
N PRO A 261 -5.67 -8.99 4.00
CA PRO A 261 -6.51 -10.10 4.44
C PRO A 261 -5.99 -11.41 3.83
N THR A 262 -6.11 -12.50 4.59
CA THR A 262 -5.84 -13.84 4.05
C THR A 262 -6.95 -14.25 3.10
N VAL A 263 -6.69 -15.23 2.23
CA VAL A 263 -7.73 -15.81 1.37
C VAL A 263 -8.89 -16.38 2.19
N LEU A 264 -8.61 -16.92 3.38
CA LEU A 264 -9.64 -17.44 4.27
C LEU A 264 -10.52 -16.32 4.83
N GLU A 265 -9.90 -15.24 5.33
CA GLU A 265 -10.63 -14.05 5.80
C GLU A 265 -11.47 -13.43 4.67
N TYR A 266 -10.90 -13.31 3.47
CA TYR A 266 -11.61 -12.80 2.31
C TYR A 266 -12.83 -13.67 1.97
N VAL A 267 -12.65 -14.98 1.85
CA VAL A 267 -13.73 -15.91 1.48
C VAL A 267 -14.81 -16.00 2.54
N GLN A 268 -14.46 -15.94 3.82
CA GLN A 268 -15.42 -15.95 4.94
C GLN A 268 -16.29 -14.69 4.97
N ASN A 269 -15.78 -13.55 4.49
CA ASN A 269 -16.50 -12.28 4.43
C ASN A 269 -17.32 -12.07 3.14
N ILE A 270 -17.41 -13.08 2.27
CA ILE A 270 -18.26 -13.03 1.07
C ILE A 270 -19.74 -13.13 1.48
N GLU A 271 -20.56 -12.15 1.06
CA GLU A 271 -22.01 -12.11 1.35
C GLU A 271 -22.79 -13.35 0.86
N ASP A 272 -22.41 -13.91 -0.29
CA ASP A 272 -23.01 -15.15 -0.81
C ASP A 272 -22.45 -16.35 -0.03
N GLU A 273 -23.18 -16.77 1.02
CA GLU A 273 -22.79 -17.91 1.86
C GLU A 273 -22.53 -19.19 1.09
N ARG A 274 -23.31 -19.45 0.02
CA ARG A 274 -23.15 -20.67 -0.78
C ARG A 274 -21.83 -20.61 -1.55
N ALA A 275 -21.52 -19.46 -2.14
CA ALA A 275 -20.24 -19.27 -2.82
C ALA A 275 -19.07 -19.36 -1.83
N SER A 276 -19.20 -18.76 -0.64
CA SER A 276 -18.19 -18.84 0.43
C SER A 276 -17.88 -20.29 0.81
N ARG A 277 -18.90 -21.10 1.14
CA ARG A 277 -18.73 -22.53 1.47
C ARG A 277 -18.11 -23.33 0.33
N ILE A 278 -18.51 -23.07 -0.91
CA ILE A 278 -17.92 -23.71 -2.09
C ILE A 278 -16.43 -23.38 -2.21
N LEU A 279 -16.05 -22.11 -2.05
CA LEU A 279 -14.65 -21.68 -2.13
C LEU A 279 -13.81 -22.26 -0.99
N LEU A 280 -14.32 -22.32 0.23
CA LEU A 280 -13.63 -22.95 1.36
C LEU A 280 -13.29 -24.43 1.09
N LEU A 281 -14.21 -25.20 0.50
CA LEU A 281 -13.95 -26.60 0.12
C LEU A 281 -12.88 -26.72 -0.98
N LEU A 282 -12.84 -25.77 -1.92
CA LEU A 282 -11.79 -25.72 -2.94
C LEU A 282 -10.43 -25.36 -2.34
N LEU A 283 -10.40 -24.45 -1.37
CA LEU A 283 -9.19 -24.08 -0.63
C LEU A 283 -8.68 -25.25 0.23
N ASP A 284 -9.57 -26.09 0.74
CA ASP A 284 -9.21 -27.32 1.47
C ASP A 284 -8.70 -28.44 0.52
N GLY A 285 -8.83 -28.25 -0.80
CA GLY A 285 -8.28 -29.14 -1.82
C GLY A 285 -9.28 -30.06 -2.49
N MET A 286 -10.59 -29.90 -2.25
CA MET A 286 -11.59 -30.63 -3.01
C MET A 286 -11.57 -30.24 -4.49
N THR A 287 -11.80 -31.21 -5.37
CA THR A 287 -11.84 -30.94 -6.81
C THR A 287 -13.15 -30.26 -7.20
N LEU A 288 -13.13 -29.51 -8.31
CA LEU A 288 -14.36 -28.93 -8.89
C LEU A 288 -15.46 -29.99 -9.16
N GLN A 289 -15.05 -31.23 -9.44
CA GLN A 289 -15.97 -32.34 -9.69
C GLN A 289 -16.64 -32.82 -8.40
N ASP A 290 -15.87 -32.96 -7.32
CA ASP A 290 -16.37 -33.45 -6.04
C ASP A 290 -17.30 -32.42 -5.37
N VAL A 291 -16.92 -31.15 -5.41
CA VAL A 291 -17.78 -30.06 -4.94
C VAL A 291 -19.06 -29.98 -5.79
N GLY A 292 -18.95 -30.19 -7.12
CA GLY A 292 -20.11 -30.24 -8.01
C GLY A 292 -21.11 -31.33 -7.60
N LYS A 293 -20.63 -32.54 -7.32
CA LYS A 293 -21.47 -33.64 -6.81
C LYS A 293 -22.14 -33.29 -5.48
N GLN A 294 -21.38 -32.75 -4.52
CA GLN A 294 -21.88 -32.41 -3.19
C GLN A 294 -22.99 -31.36 -3.23
N TYR A 295 -22.90 -30.37 -4.13
CA TYR A 295 -23.90 -29.30 -4.27
C TYR A 295 -24.94 -29.57 -5.37
N ASN A 296 -24.94 -30.76 -5.96
CA ASN A 296 -25.80 -31.16 -7.07
C ASN A 296 -25.79 -30.15 -8.24
N VAL A 297 -24.60 -29.73 -8.67
CA VAL A 297 -24.38 -28.80 -9.79
C VAL A 297 -23.25 -29.28 -10.69
N SER A 298 -23.19 -28.78 -11.92
CA SER A 298 -22.12 -29.14 -12.85
C SER A 298 -20.75 -28.63 -12.38
N ARG A 299 -19.68 -29.35 -12.74
CA ARG A 299 -18.28 -28.90 -12.57
C ARG A 299 -18.06 -27.49 -13.14
N GLU A 300 -18.69 -27.21 -14.28
CA GLU A 300 -18.60 -25.89 -14.94
C GLU A 300 -19.24 -24.79 -14.11
N ARG A 301 -20.35 -25.08 -13.40
CA ARG A 301 -20.97 -24.12 -12.49
C ARG A 301 -20.03 -23.76 -11.33
N ILE A 302 -19.35 -24.75 -10.74
CA ILE A 302 -18.35 -24.50 -9.69
C ILE A 302 -17.19 -23.66 -10.23
N ARG A 303 -16.71 -23.94 -11.45
CA ARG A 303 -15.66 -23.15 -12.11
C ARG A 303 -16.06 -21.69 -12.32
N GLN A 304 -17.31 -21.43 -12.70
CA GLN A 304 -17.85 -20.07 -12.86
C GLN A 304 -17.91 -19.32 -11.53
N ILE A 305 -18.38 -19.96 -10.46
CA ILE A 305 -18.38 -19.38 -9.10
C ILE A 305 -16.95 -19.03 -8.69
N LYS A 306 -16.01 -19.98 -8.81
CA LYS A 306 -14.59 -19.74 -8.56
C LYS A 306 -14.09 -18.49 -9.29
N LYS A 307 -14.26 -18.44 -10.61
CA LYS A 307 -13.77 -17.33 -11.43
C LYS A 307 -14.36 -16.00 -11.00
N ARG A 308 -15.66 -15.95 -10.69
CA ARG A 308 -16.38 -14.72 -10.33
C ARG A 308 -15.80 -14.04 -9.08
N TYR A 309 -15.47 -14.82 -8.05
CA TYR A 309 -15.02 -14.26 -6.76
C TYR A 309 -13.51 -14.08 -6.72
N ILE A 310 -12.73 -15.08 -7.16
CA ILE A 310 -11.26 -14.98 -7.14
C ILE A 310 -10.76 -13.83 -8.04
N SER A 311 -11.37 -13.59 -9.20
CA SER A 311 -10.93 -12.47 -10.07
C SER A 311 -11.29 -11.09 -9.52
N LYS A 312 -12.11 -11.01 -8.47
CA LYS A 312 -12.52 -9.77 -7.81
C LYS A 312 -11.92 -9.65 -6.41
N ALA A 313 -11.04 -10.57 -6.02
CA ALA A 313 -10.35 -10.49 -4.75
C ALA A 313 -9.50 -9.21 -4.71
N PRO A 314 -9.43 -8.51 -3.57
CA PRO A 314 -8.40 -7.50 -3.36
C PRO A 314 -7.03 -8.17 -3.32
N LYS A 315 -5.95 -7.39 -3.16
CA LYS A 315 -4.64 -7.98 -2.85
C LYS A 315 -4.74 -8.76 -1.53
N LEU A 316 -4.36 -10.03 -1.57
CA LEU A 316 -4.40 -10.95 -0.44
C LEU A 316 -2.98 -11.21 0.08
N GLN A 317 -2.88 -11.67 1.32
CA GLN A 317 -1.58 -11.97 1.95
C GLN A 317 -0.80 -13.03 1.15
N GLU A 318 -1.49 -14.02 0.61
CA GLU A 318 -0.92 -15.12 -0.16
C GLU A 318 -0.30 -14.66 -1.49
N ASP A 319 -0.69 -13.48 -2.01
CA ASP A 319 -0.15 -12.92 -3.26
C ASP A 319 1.35 -12.62 -3.16
N LYS A 320 1.93 -12.58 -1.96
CA LYS A 320 3.39 -12.49 -1.78
C LYS A 320 4.14 -13.63 -2.48
N TYR A 321 3.52 -14.81 -2.61
CA TYR A 321 4.09 -15.96 -3.31
C TYR A 321 3.77 -15.98 -4.82
N ALA A 322 3.06 -14.97 -5.35
CA ALA A 322 2.62 -14.96 -6.74
C ALA A 322 3.80 -14.91 -7.73
N TYR A 323 4.89 -14.22 -7.37
CA TYR A 323 6.09 -14.15 -8.22
C TYR A 323 6.70 -15.54 -8.43
N ILE A 324 7.06 -16.23 -7.35
CA ILE A 324 7.67 -17.56 -7.41
C ILE A 324 6.74 -18.59 -8.06
N PHE A 325 5.44 -18.51 -7.79
CA PHE A 325 4.45 -19.46 -8.32
C PHE A 325 4.26 -19.31 -9.84
N GLN A 326 4.31 -18.08 -10.35
CA GLN A 326 4.11 -17.80 -11.77
C GLN A 326 5.36 -18.05 -12.62
N LYS A 327 6.55 -17.94 -12.03
CA LYS A 327 7.82 -18.14 -12.72
C LYS A 327 8.24 -19.61 -12.72
N TYR A 328 8.17 -20.26 -11.57
CA TYR A 328 8.68 -21.62 -11.37
C TYR A 328 7.58 -22.69 -11.40
N ASN A 329 7.96 -23.90 -11.81
CA ASN A 329 7.12 -25.09 -11.73
C ASN A 329 7.07 -25.63 -10.28
N LEU A 330 6.51 -24.84 -9.37
CA LEU A 330 6.46 -25.17 -7.95
C LEU A 330 5.28 -26.12 -7.64
N LEU A 331 5.60 -27.38 -7.33
CA LEU A 331 4.59 -28.38 -7.02
C LEU A 331 4.02 -28.17 -5.60
N ARG A 332 2.83 -28.68 -5.34
CA ARG A 332 2.16 -28.54 -4.04
C ARG A 332 3.03 -29.04 -2.89
N GLU A 333 3.63 -30.21 -3.04
CA GLU A 333 4.50 -30.80 -2.02
C GLU A 333 5.77 -29.98 -1.79
N ASP A 334 6.32 -29.37 -2.84
CA ASP A 334 7.49 -28.50 -2.76
C ASP A 334 7.13 -27.20 -2.01
N PHE A 335 6.02 -26.58 -2.38
CA PHE A 335 5.54 -25.36 -1.76
C PHE A 335 5.29 -25.55 -0.25
N LEU A 336 4.58 -26.62 0.13
CA LEU A 336 4.27 -26.92 1.53
C LEU A 336 5.52 -27.25 2.37
N LEU A 337 6.56 -27.77 1.73
CA LEU A 337 7.83 -28.08 2.39
C LEU A 337 8.70 -26.85 2.58
N GLY A 338 8.79 -26.00 1.55
CA GLY A 338 9.74 -24.88 1.52
C GLY A 338 9.17 -23.59 2.10
N PHE A 339 7.95 -23.21 1.71
CA PHE A 339 7.45 -21.84 1.86
C PHE A 339 6.38 -21.72 2.95
N ASP A 340 5.17 -22.14 2.65
CA ASP A 340 4.03 -22.07 3.57
C ASP A 340 3.38 -23.44 3.64
N ASN A 341 3.32 -24.00 4.85
CA ASN A 341 2.73 -25.31 5.13
C ASN A 341 1.19 -25.29 5.10
N ASN A 342 0.58 -24.18 4.66
CA ASN A 342 -0.85 -24.05 4.49
C ASN A 342 -1.34 -24.46 3.08
N VAL A 343 -2.19 -25.49 3.05
CA VAL A 343 -2.82 -26.01 1.84
C VAL A 343 -3.70 -24.96 1.14
N ALA A 344 -4.39 -24.12 1.91
CA ALA A 344 -5.25 -23.07 1.37
C ALA A 344 -4.46 -22.07 0.53
N THR A 345 -3.24 -21.73 0.95
CA THR A 345 -2.33 -20.84 0.24
C THR A 345 -2.00 -21.38 -1.15
N TYR A 346 -1.54 -22.62 -1.25
CA TYR A 346 -1.20 -23.23 -2.55
C TYR A 346 -2.42 -23.34 -3.47
N ASN A 347 -3.56 -23.74 -2.91
CA ASN A 347 -4.79 -23.90 -3.67
C ASN A 347 -5.30 -22.55 -4.19
N TYR A 348 -5.25 -21.51 -3.36
CA TYR A 348 -5.53 -20.15 -3.79
C TYR A 348 -4.61 -19.71 -4.94
N LEU A 349 -3.29 -19.87 -4.82
CA LEU A 349 -2.34 -19.51 -5.88
C LEU A 349 -2.66 -20.24 -7.19
N SER A 350 -3.00 -21.53 -7.12
CA SER A 350 -3.43 -22.34 -8.27
C SER A 350 -4.77 -21.91 -8.86
N MET A 351 -5.62 -21.25 -8.07
CA MET A 351 -6.91 -20.73 -8.52
C MET A 351 -6.78 -19.34 -9.17
N ALA A 352 -5.91 -18.50 -8.63
CA ALA A 352 -5.72 -17.09 -9.01
C ALA A 352 -4.69 -16.92 -10.13
N TYR A 353 -3.60 -17.70 -10.12
CA TYR A 353 -2.46 -17.52 -11.02
C TYR A 353 -2.21 -18.75 -11.89
N LYS A 354 -1.50 -18.53 -13.01
CA LYS A 354 -0.99 -19.62 -13.84
C LYS A 354 0.39 -20.02 -13.32
N ARG A 355 0.56 -21.31 -13.01
CA ARG A 355 1.85 -21.84 -12.58
C ARG A 355 2.90 -21.73 -13.68
N GLY A 356 4.12 -21.39 -13.28
CA GLY A 356 5.28 -21.33 -14.16
C GLY A 356 5.80 -22.69 -14.60
N ASN A 357 6.85 -22.67 -15.40
CA ASN A 357 7.50 -23.84 -15.98
C ASN A 357 9.01 -23.92 -15.74
N GLU A 358 9.62 -22.88 -15.16
CA GLU A 358 11.06 -22.89 -14.83
C GLU A 358 11.35 -23.90 -13.72
N ASN A 359 12.57 -24.44 -13.70
CA ASN A 359 12.97 -25.43 -12.71
C ASN A 359 13.20 -24.74 -11.35
N VAL A 360 12.69 -25.34 -10.27
CA VAL A 360 12.89 -24.86 -8.88
C VAL A 360 14.37 -24.73 -8.53
N GLU A 361 15.25 -25.53 -9.13
CA GLU A 361 16.72 -25.41 -8.93
C GLU A 361 17.27 -24.04 -9.36
N GLN A 362 16.65 -23.39 -10.34
CA GLN A 362 17.05 -22.06 -10.83
C GLN A 362 16.67 -20.94 -9.85
N MET A 363 15.85 -21.23 -8.83
CA MET A 363 15.46 -20.24 -7.81
C MET A 363 16.64 -19.80 -6.94
N LEU A 364 17.66 -20.66 -6.74
CA LEU A 364 18.84 -20.30 -5.93
C LEU A 364 19.65 -19.15 -6.53
N GLU A 365 19.58 -18.99 -7.85
CA GLU A 365 20.31 -17.97 -8.61
C GLU A 365 19.43 -16.76 -8.95
N ASP A 366 18.16 -16.73 -8.50
CA ASP A 366 17.25 -15.65 -8.81
C ASP A 366 17.57 -14.39 -7.97
N PRO A 367 17.95 -13.26 -8.60
CA PRO A 367 18.18 -12.02 -7.88
C PRO A 367 16.89 -11.41 -7.29
N GLY A 368 15.72 -11.84 -7.75
CA GLY A 368 14.42 -11.40 -7.24
C GLY A 368 13.95 -12.13 -5.98
N LEU A 369 14.72 -13.11 -5.46
CA LEU A 369 14.37 -13.82 -4.23
C LEU A 369 15.11 -13.22 -3.03
N SER A 370 14.38 -13.09 -1.92
CA SER A 370 14.96 -12.78 -0.62
C SER A 370 15.86 -13.92 -0.12
N GLU A 371 16.73 -13.61 0.83
CA GLU A 371 17.60 -14.62 1.44
C GLU A 371 16.78 -15.69 2.18
N HIS A 372 15.67 -15.31 2.80
CA HIS A 372 14.76 -16.27 3.41
C HIS A 372 14.15 -17.23 2.38
N GLU A 373 13.67 -16.73 1.25
CA GLU A 373 13.12 -17.58 0.19
C GLU A 373 14.16 -18.53 -0.39
N LYS A 374 15.44 -18.11 -0.51
CA LYS A 374 16.51 -19.02 -0.94
C LYS A 374 16.71 -20.17 0.05
N VAL A 375 16.68 -19.89 1.37
CA VAL A 375 16.72 -20.95 2.40
C VAL A 375 15.53 -21.90 2.27
N CYS A 376 14.33 -21.38 1.98
CA CYS A 376 13.14 -22.19 1.68
C CYS A 376 13.34 -23.11 0.47
N VAL A 377 13.92 -22.58 -0.61
CA VAL A 377 14.25 -23.33 -1.82
C VAL A 377 15.27 -24.42 -1.55
N GLU A 378 16.31 -24.16 -0.76
CA GLU A 378 17.30 -25.16 -0.37
C GLU A 378 16.64 -26.38 0.28
N LYS A 379 15.66 -26.19 1.16
CA LYS A 379 14.90 -27.29 1.77
C LYS A 379 14.20 -28.15 0.70
N ILE A 380 13.65 -27.52 -0.33
CA ILE A 380 12.97 -28.21 -1.43
C ILE A 380 13.96 -29.02 -2.26
N ILE A 381 15.10 -28.44 -2.63
CA ILE A 381 16.11 -29.10 -3.47
C ILE A 381 16.75 -30.26 -2.70
N TYR A 382 17.20 -29.99 -1.47
CA TYR A 382 17.95 -30.96 -0.68
C TYR A 382 17.11 -32.06 -0.04
N LYS A 383 15.76 -31.99 -0.09
CA LYS A 383 14.89 -33.12 0.30
C LYS A 383 15.22 -34.40 -0.48
N ASN A 384 15.75 -34.23 -1.69
CA ASN A 384 16.11 -35.31 -2.60
C ASN A 384 17.60 -35.69 -2.47
N TYR A 385 18.31 -35.21 -1.46
CA TYR A 385 19.73 -35.50 -1.25
C TYR A 385 19.96 -36.17 0.11
N VAL A 386 21.01 -36.98 0.20
CA VAL A 386 21.52 -37.55 1.44
C VAL A 386 22.99 -37.17 1.60
N THR A 387 23.43 -36.94 2.83
CA THR A 387 24.84 -36.64 3.12
C THR A 387 25.55 -37.92 3.49
N LEU A 388 26.50 -38.36 2.66
CA LEU A 388 27.29 -39.57 2.86
C LEU A 388 28.77 -39.19 2.94
N ASN A 389 29.39 -39.36 4.11
CA ASN A 389 30.79 -39.00 4.39
C ASN A 389 31.16 -37.55 3.99
N GLY A 390 30.25 -36.60 4.23
CA GLY A 390 30.45 -35.17 3.89
C GLY A 390 30.14 -34.79 2.44
N GLU A 391 29.77 -35.75 1.58
CA GLU A 391 29.33 -35.50 0.20
C GLU A 391 27.79 -35.54 0.10
N ARG A 392 27.20 -34.61 -0.66
CA ARG A 392 25.76 -34.61 -0.97
C ARG A 392 25.49 -35.50 -2.18
N VAL A 393 24.71 -36.55 -2.00
CA VAL A 393 24.37 -37.52 -3.04
C VAL A 393 22.88 -37.46 -3.30
N LEU A 394 22.49 -37.35 -4.58
CA LEU A 394 21.09 -37.39 -4.97
C LEU A 394 20.47 -38.75 -4.59
N LYS A 395 19.39 -38.72 -3.81
CA LYS A 395 18.57 -39.84 -3.34
C LYS A 395 17.79 -40.46 -4.50
N THR A 396 18.53 -41.05 -5.43
CA THR A 396 18.06 -41.80 -6.60
C THR A 396 18.82 -43.11 -6.70
N ARG A 397 18.25 -44.11 -7.39
CA ARG A 397 18.95 -45.38 -7.65
C ARG A 397 20.33 -45.17 -8.27
N SER A 398 20.41 -44.33 -9.30
CA SER A 398 21.65 -43.98 -9.99
C SER A 398 22.64 -43.24 -9.10
N GLY A 399 22.20 -42.18 -8.40
CA GLY A 399 23.07 -41.37 -7.55
C GLY A 399 23.70 -42.19 -6.40
N LEU A 400 22.90 -42.99 -5.71
CA LEU A 400 23.39 -43.89 -4.65
C LEU A 400 24.31 -44.99 -5.21
N SER A 401 23.97 -45.56 -6.38
CA SER A 401 24.79 -46.58 -7.04
C SER A 401 26.16 -46.04 -7.44
N GLU A 402 26.19 -44.83 -8.00
CA GLU A 402 27.40 -44.17 -8.44
C GLU A 402 28.31 -43.81 -7.25
N TYR A 403 27.73 -43.27 -6.17
CA TYR A 403 28.45 -42.99 -4.93
C TYR A 403 29.13 -44.26 -4.38
N LEU A 404 28.38 -45.37 -4.30
CA LEU A 404 28.89 -46.63 -3.79
C LEU A 404 30.01 -47.19 -4.67
N LEU A 405 29.84 -47.12 -5.99
CA LEU A 405 30.85 -47.54 -6.96
C LEU A 405 32.11 -46.65 -6.88
N ARG A 406 31.98 -45.35 -6.70
CA ARG A 406 33.11 -44.41 -6.57
C ARG A 406 33.90 -44.66 -5.30
N THR A 407 33.22 -44.96 -4.19
CA THR A 407 33.83 -45.17 -2.87
C THR A 407 34.49 -46.54 -2.77
N ILE A 408 33.81 -47.61 -3.22
CA ILE A 408 34.23 -49.00 -3.00
C ILE A 408 34.74 -49.67 -4.28
N GLY A 409 34.12 -49.37 -5.43
CA GLY A 409 34.38 -50.01 -6.73
C GLY A 409 35.76 -49.75 -7.34
N LYS A 410 36.64 -48.95 -6.72
CA LYS A 410 38.01 -48.69 -7.21
C LYS A 410 38.87 -49.97 -7.31
N LYS A 411 38.60 -51.02 -6.52
CA LYS A 411 39.34 -52.30 -6.57
C LYS A 411 38.70 -53.36 -7.48
N GLY A 412 37.51 -53.08 -8.04
CA GLY A 412 36.72 -54.03 -8.83
C GLY A 412 35.88 -54.95 -7.95
N ILE A 413 34.56 -54.88 -8.08
CA ILE A 413 33.57 -55.65 -7.30
C ILE A 413 32.63 -56.41 -8.23
N THR A 414 32.12 -57.56 -7.80
CA THR A 414 31.06 -58.28 -8.54
C THR A 414 29.70 -57.60 -8.34
N PHE A 415 28.72 -57.93 -9.20
CA PHE A 415 27.37 -57.38 -9.06
C PHE A 415 26.68 -57.86 -7.76
N ASP A 416 26.94 -59.10 -7.34
CA ASP A 416 26.39 -59.66 -6.09
C ASP A 416 26.95 -58.92 -4.86
N GLU A 417 28.28 -58.72 -4.80
CA GLU A 417 28.92 -57.91 -3.74
C GLU A 417 28.42 -56.46 -3.74
N PHE A 418 28.22 -55.87 -4.93
CA PHE A 418 27.63 -54.54 -5.05
C PHE A 418 26.21 -54.49 -4.50
N LYS A 419 25.39 -55.52 -4.77
CA LYS A 419 23.99 -55.58 -4.31
C LYS A 419 23.91 -55.65 -2.79
N GLU A 420 24.76 -56.45 -2.15
CA GLU A 420 24.85 -56.54 -0.69
C GLU A 420 25.22 -55.17 -0.07
N LEU A 421 26.28 -54.54 -0.59
CA LEU A 421 26.72 -53.22 -0.12
C LEU A 421 25.68 -52.13 -0.37
N TYR A 422 24.95 -52.21 -1.48
CA TYR A 422 23.86 -51.29 -1.79
C TYR A 422 22.67 -51.48 -0.86
N GLN A 423 22.34 -52.72 -0.51
CA GLN A 423 21.31 -53.01 0.47
C GLN A 423 21.67 -52.48 1.87
N MET A 424 22.91 -52.69 2.32
CA MET A 424 23.41 -52.10 3.57
C MET A 424 23.30 -50.56 3.57
N LEU A 425 23.66 -49.91 2.45
CA LEU A 425 23.50 -48.46 2.31
C LEU A 425 22.03 -48.01 2.36
N LEU A 426 21.10 -48.79 1.82
CA LEU A 426 19.67 -48.48 1.94
C LEU A 426 19.19 -48.61 3.38
N GLU A 427 19.62 -49.64 4.10
CA GLU A 427 19.28 -49.85 5.51
C GLU A 427 19.81 -48.70 6.39
N ASP A 428 21.07 -48.28 6.18
CA ASP A 428 21.67 -47.13 6.88
C ASP A 428 20.91 -45.82 6.63
N LEU A 429 20.29 -45.68 5.45
CA LEU A 429 19.49 -44.52 5.05
C LEU A 429 18.00 -44.65 5.40
N GLY A 430 17.54 -45.79 5.95
CA GLY A 430 16.14 -46.08 6.22
C GLY A 430 15.27 -46.19 4.94
N LEU A 431 15.85 -46.66 3.84
CA LEU A 431 15.23 -46.75 2.51
C LEU A 431 14.98 -48.18 2.02
N GLU A 432 15.28 -49.18 2.85
CA GLU A 432 15.21 -50.61 2.53
C GLU A 432 13.81 -51.06 2.10
N ASN A 433 12.76 -50.45 2.66
CA ASN A 433 11.37 -50.79 2.37
C ASN A 433 10.79 -50.04 1.14
N ASN A 434 11.58 -49.18 0.49
CA ASN A 434 11.09 -48.36 -0.61
C ASN A 434 11.47 -48.97 -1.97
N SER A 435 10.44 -49.53 -2.64
CA SER A 435 10.56 -50.19 -3.94
C SER A 435 11.12 -49.31 -5.07
N LYS A 436 11.12 -47.97 -4.92
CA LYS A 436 11.77 -47.06 -5.87
C LYS A 436 13.29 -47.16 -5.84
N PHE A 437 13.88 -47.67 -4.77
CA PHE A 437 15.34 -47.78 -4.59
C PHE A 437 15.86 -49.21 -4.75
N THR A 438 15.01 -50.23 -4.57
CA THR A 438 15.39 -51.64 -4.70
C THR A 438 15.93 -51.97 -6.11
N LEU A 439 16.99 -52.78 -6.15
CA LEU A 439 17.60 -53.26 -7.39
C LEU A 439 16.84 -54.51 -7.90
N MET A 440 16.47 -54.50 -9.19
CA MET A 440 15.91 -55.69 -9.86
C MET A 440 17.04 -56.40 -10.62
N ASP A 441 17.31 -57.65 -10.26
CA ASP A 441 18.56 -58.37 -10.57
C ASP A 441 19.00 -58.31 -12.04
N ARG A 442 18.12 -58.65 -13.00
CA ARG A 442 18.51 -58.73 -14.42
C ARG A 442 18.41 -57.41 -15.18
N GLY A 443 17.63 -56.45 -14.68
CA GLY A 443 17.38 -55.18 -15.36
C GLY A 443 18.45 -54.14 -15.08
N TYR A 444 18.97 -54.12 -13.85
CA TYR A 444 19.89 -53.07 -13.41
C TYR A 444 21.35 -53.39 -13.72
N GLU A 445 21.75 -54.66 -13.75
CA GLU A 445 23.08 -55.09 -14.22
C GLU A 445 23.33 -54.62 -15.66
N ASN A 446 22.36 -54.83 -16.56
CA ASN A 446 22.41 -54.35 -17.95
C ASN A 446 22.44 -52.82 -18.04
N LYS A 447 21.72 -52.13 -17.15
CA LYS A 447 21.72 -50.66 -17.09
C LYS A 447 23.07 -50.10 -16.60
N MET A 448 23.74 -50.79 -15.68
CA MET A 448 25.10 -50.46 -15.26
C MET A 448 26.12 -50.77 -16.36
N ALA A 449 25.95 -51.86 -17.11
CA ALA A 449 26.78 -52.17 -18.26
C ALA A 449 26.69 -51.14 -19.39
N ALA A 450 25.54 -50.49 -19.55
CA ALA A 450 25.36 -49.40 -20.50
C ALA A 450 25.76 -48.01 -19.97
N SER A 451 26.24 -47.91 -18.72
CA SER A 451 26.58 -46.62 -18.10
C SER A 451 27.99 -46.17 -18.45
N ASN A 452 28.15 -44.89 -18.80
CA ASN A 452 29.46 -44.25 -19.02
C ASN A 452 30.33 -44.13 -17.74
N HIS A 453 29.81 -44.55 -16.58
CA HIS A 453 30.47 -44.43 -15.29
C HIS A 453 31.00 -45.78 -14.75
N VAL A 454 30.87 -46.87 -15.52
CA VAL A 454 31.20 -48.23 -15.09
C VAL A 454 32.05 -48.94 -16.13
N LEU A 455 33.23 -49.42 -15.73
CA LEU A 455 34.09 -50.27 -16.55
C LEU A 455 33.98 -51.73 -16.10
N TRP A 456 33.73 -52.62 -17.06
CA TRP A 456 33.69 -54.06 -16.84
C TRP A 456 35.04 -54.70 -17.16
N LYS A 457 35.54 -55.54 -16.24
CA LYS A 457 36.77 -56.31 -16.39
C LYS A 457 36.47 -57.80 -16.51
N HIS A 458 37.48 -58.58 -16.91
CA HIS A 458 37.44 -60.04 -16.89
C HIS A 458 36.90 -60.58 -15.55
N HIS A 459 36.11 -61.65 -15.61
CA HIS A 459 35.35 -62.23 -14.47
C HIS A 459 34.18 -61.38 -13.94
N LYS A 460 33.52 -60.59 -14.81
CA LYS A 460 32.32 -59.79 -14.45
C LYS A 460 32.52 -58.82 -13.27
N LYS A 461 33.74 -58.29 -13.13
CA LYS A 461 34.03 -57.28 -12.10
C LYS A 461 33.77 -55.88 -12.63
N MET A 462 33.02 -55.10 -11.86
CA MET A 462 32.64 -53.71 -12.13
C MET A 462 33.55 -52.76 -11.36
N ARG A 463 33.99 -51.67 -11.99
CA ARG A 463 34.72 -50.58 -11.34
C ARG A 463 34.17 -49.24 -11.79
N TYR A 464 34.09 -48.28 -10.87
CA TYR A 464 33.80 -46.89 -11.22
C TYR A 464 34.86 -46.33 -12.16
N TYR A 465 34.41 -45.76 -13.28
CA TYR A 465 35.24 -45.16 -14.30
C TYR A 465 34.43 -44.12 -15.05
N ASN A 466 34.77 -42.84 -14.93
CA ASN A 466 34.08 -41.76 -15.64
C ASN A 466 34.63 -41.65 -17.07
N ILE A 467 33.92 -42.24 -18.05
CA ILE A 467 34.32 -42.24 -19.46
C ILE A 467 34.25 -40.83 -20.08
N ASP A 468 33.32 -39.99 -19.62
CA ASP A 468 33.12 -38.63 -20.15
C ASP A 468 34.32 -37.72 -19.88
N SER A 469 35.07 -37.96 -18.80
CA SER A 469 36.29 -37.21 -18.47
C SER A 469 37.49 -37.43 -19.42
N ILE A 470 37.39 -38.38 -20.35
CA ILE A 470 38.48 -38.75 -21.28
C ILE A 470 38.25 -38.21 -22.68
N HIS A 471 36.99 -38.05 -23.10
CA HIS A 471 36.67 -37.46 -24.41
C HIS A 471 37.13 -35.99 -24.51
N THR A 472 37.21 -35.27 -23.40
CA THR A 472 37.74 -33.89 -23.35
C THR A 472 39.27 -33.86 -23.40
N ASN A 473 39.96 -34.83 -22.77
CA ASN A 473 41.43 -34.88 -22.78
C ASN A 473 42.02 -35.43 -24.09
N MET A 474 41.31 -36.29 -24.82
CA MET A 474 41.78 -36.73 -26.15
C MET A 474 41.64 -35.68 -27.26
N MET A 475 40.78 -34.65 -27.13
CA MET A 475 40.72 -33.54 -28.09
C MET A 475 41.84 -32.50 -27.89
N ILE A 476 42.48 -32.44 -26.71
CA ILE A 476 43.56 -31.49 -26.44
C ILE A 476 44.93 -32.05 -26.89
N CYS A 477 45.09 -33.37 -27.00
CA CYS A 477 46.36 -34.00 -27.40
C CYS A 477 46.51 -34.29 -28.91
N SER A 478 45.59 -33.84 -29.79
CA SER A 478 45.73 -34.00 -31.25
C SER A 478 46.06 -32.69 -32.00
N LYS A 479 46.56 -31.67 -31.30
CA LYS A 479 47.20 -30.48 -31.89
C LYS A 479 48.57 -30.25 -31.25
N HIS A 480 49.53 -31.13 -31.54
CA HIS A 480 50.93 -30.77 -31.70
C HIS A 480 51.62 -31.74 -32.65
#